data_AF-A0A965PE25-F1
#
_entry.id   AF-A0A965PE25-F1
#
_cell.length_a   1.000
_cell.length_b   1.000
_cell.length_c   1.000
_cell.angle_alpha   90.00
_cell.angle_beta   90.00
_cell.angle_gamma   90.00
#
_symmetry.space_group_name_H-M   'P 1'
#
loop_
_entity.id
_entity.type
_entity.pdbx_description
1 polymer ?
#
loop_
_entity_poly.entity_id
_entity_poly.type
_entity_poly.pdbx_seq_one_letter_code
_entity_poly.pdbx_strand_id
1 'polypeptide(L)'
;MDEKGMDASDHPSASYWQDPAENMDSLEDIIRECIWAYKDPLPTTLSEFRVTVEKIYLSAISSAHSTGSVQEALTQYVESQLSERIWEAISQVLSNIVDSPNPRRTADLFACATGLRLRQGITLTDLAKKYGVSKQALDKQLVQLCEKLDLPPPRLMKSQLSRSSYRLANHRKIKNN
;
A
#
# COMPACT_ATOMS: atom_id res chain seq x y z
N MET A 1 -41.15 15.29 -38.17
CA MET A 1 -41.08 16.74 -38.44
C MET A 1 -40.64 17.43 -37.17
N ASP A 2 -39.37 17.66 -36.88
CA ASP A 2 -38.10 17.00 -37.19
C ASP A 2 -37.23 17.49 -36.04
N GLU A 3 -36.79 16.60 -35.16
CA GLU A 3 -35.75 16.92 -34.20
C GLU A 3 -34.47 17.11 -35.00
N LYS A 4 -34.29 18.35 -35.45
CA LYS A 4 -33.13 18.83 -36.19
C LYS A 4 -31.91 18.56 -35.31
N GLY A 5 -31.00 17.74 -35.82
CA GLY A 5 -29.83 17.24 -35.12
C GLY A 5 -29.10 18.35 -34.36
N MET A 6 -29.17 18.25 -33.03
CA MET A 6 -28.23 18.94 -32.16
C MET A 6 -26.94 18.13 -32.25
N ASP A 7 -25.88 18.75 -32.79
CA ASP A 7 -24.56 18.14 -32.83
C ASP A 7 -24.12 17.85 -31.38
N ALA A 8 -23.57 16.65 -31.15
CA ALA A 8 -23.16 16.23 -29.81
C ALA A 8 -22.06 17.13 -29.23
N SER A 9 -21.40 17.93 -30.07
CA SER A 9 -20.44 18.96 -29.68
C SER A 9 -21.06 20.19 -29.00
N ASP A 10 -22.36 20.44 -29.16
CA ASP A 10 -23.03 21.63 -28.62
C ASP A 10 -23.70 21.39 -27.25
N HIS A 11 -23.57 20.18 -26.70
CA HIS A 11 -24.07 19.90 -25.36
C HIS A 11 -23.19 20.62 -24.32
N PRO A 12 -23.75 21.35 -23.34
CA PRO A 12 -22.97 22.07 -22.32
C PRO A 12 -22.13 21.17 -21.39
N SER A 13 -22.20 19.84 -21.57
CA SER A 13 -21.32 18.86 -20.93
C SER A 13 -20.19 18.34 -21.84
N ALA A 14 -20.14 18.75 -23.11
CA ALA A 14 -19.13 18.31 -24.08
C ALA A 14 -17.73 18.94 -23.84
N SER A 15 -17.63 19.97 -22.98
CA SER A 15 -16.35 20.59 -22.61
C SER A 15 -15.68 20.00 -21.36
N TYR A 16 -16.09 18.81 -20.89
CA TYR A 16 -15.59 18.23 -19.63
C TYR A 16 -14.38 17.31 -19.75
N TRP A 17 -13.80 17.17 -20.94
CA TRP A 17 -12.43 16.67 -21.04
C TRP A 17 -11.53 17.89 -21.23
N GLN A 18 -11.13 18.49 -20.10
CA GLN A 18 -9.89 19.28 -20.10
C GLN A 18 -8.80 18.33 -20.59
N ASP A 19 -8.22 18.63 -21.75
CA ASP A 19 -7.06 17.90 -22.25
C ASP A 19 -5.99 17.98 -21.16
N PRO A 20 -5.52 16.84 -20.60
CA PRO A 20 -4.47 16.87 -19.58
C PRO A 20 -3.18 17.55 -20.08
N ALA A 21 -3.05 17.73 -21.40
CA ALA A 21 -1.92 18.40 -22.02
C ALA A 21 -2.00 19.95 -21.97
N GLU A 22 -3.14 20.56 -21.66
CA GLU A 22 -3.30 22.03 -21.74
C GLU A 22 -2.90 22.80 -20.48
N ASN A 23 -2.45 22.15 -19.40
CA ASN A 23 -2.20 22.89 -18.14
C ASN A 23 -1.05 22.38 -17.26
N MET A 24 -0.04 21.76 -17.85
CA MET A 24 1.26 21.66 -17.20
C MET A 24 2.31 22.04 -18.22
N ASP A 25 2.96 23.19 -18.03
CA ASP A 25 4.28 23.39 -18.61
C ASP A 25 5.13 22.20 -18.14
N SER A 26 5.35 21.23 -19.02
CA SER A 26 6.17 20.07 -18.69
C SER A 26 7.54 20.58 -18.29
N LEU A 27 8.22 19.91 -17.36
CA LEU A 27 9.60 20.27 -17.02
C LEU A 27 10.48 20.37 -18.28
N GLU A 28 10.17 19.58 -19.31
CA GLU A 28 10.82 19.66 -20.61
C GLU A 28 10.60 21.00 -21.32
N ASP A 29 9.40 21.57 -21.29
CA ASP A 29 9.06 22.85 -21.92
C ASP A 29 9.73 24.01 -21.19
N ILE A 30 9.77 23.95 -19.85
CA ILE A 30 10.44 24.94 -19.00
C ILE A 30 11.97 24.89 -19.21
N ILE A 31 12.55 23.70 -19.35
CA ILE A 31 13.97 23.55 -19.69
C ILE A 31 14.25 24.16 -21.06
N ARG A 32 13.40 23.92 -22.07
CA ARG A 32 13.56 24.49 -23.42
C ARG A 32 13.51 26.02 -23.39
N GLU A 33 12.60 26.60 -22.62
CA GLU A 33 12.49 28.05 -22.45
C GLU A 33 13.73 28.63 -21.74
N CYS A 34 14.21 27.97 -20.68
CA CYS A 34 15.43 28.39 -19.97
C CYS A 34 16.67 28.33 -20.86
N ILE A 35 16.77 27.33 -21.75
CA ILE A 35 17.85 27.22 -22.74
C ILE A 35 17.75 28.36 -23.77
N TRP A 36 16.55 28.66 -24.27
CA TRP A 36 16.33 29.77 -25.20
C TRP A 36 16.57 31.15 -24.60
N ALA A 37 16.32 31.32 -23.29
CA ALA A 37 16.56 32.56 -22.56
C ALA A 37 18.03 32.75 -22.13
N TYR A 38 18.90 31.75 -22.32
CA TYR A 38 20.31 31.82 -21.93
C TYR A 38 21.08 32.84 -22.79
N LYS A 39 21.61 33.90 -22.15
CA LYS A 39 22.34 35.00 -22.82
C LYS A 39 23.83 35.05 -22.52
N ASP A 40 24.30 34.18 -21.62
CA ASP A 40 25.71 34.13 -21.24
C ASP A 40 26.56 33.50 -22.37
N PRO A 41 27.87 33.79 -22.43
CA PRO A 41 28.74 33.19 -23.43
C PRO A 41 28.72 31.66 -23.34
N LEU A 42 28.79 31.00 -24.51
CA LEU A 42 28.82 29.55 -24.58
C LEU A 42 30.06 29.01 -23.86
N PRO A 43 29.90 27.99 -23.01
CA PRO A 43 31.00 27.40 -22.26
C PRO A 43 32.05 26.82 -23.20
N THR A 44 33.33 27.07 -22.91
CA THR A 44 34.47 26.66 -23.75
C THR A 44 35.13 25.39 -23.25
N THR A 45 34.86 25.01 -22.00
CA THR A 45 35.36 23.77 -21.38
C THR A 45 34.21 22.88 -20.91
N LEU A 46 34.47 21.57 -20.80
CA LEU A 46 33.50 20.59 -20.26
C LEU A 46 33.06 20.91 -18.83
N SER A 47 33.94 21.52 -18.03
CA SER A 47 33.63 21.92 -16.65
C SER A 47 32.67 23.11 -16.63
N GLU A 48 32.90 24.11 -17.47
CA GLU A 48 31.98 25.24 -17.63
C GLU A 48 30.62 24.77 -18.16
N PHE A 49 30.62 23.85 -19.12
CA PHE A 49 29.38 23.28 -19.66
C PHE A 49 28.54 22.59 -18.59
N ARG A 50 29.15 21.78 -17.74
CA ARG A 50 28.45 21.13 -16.62
C ARG A 50 27.81 22.13 -15.68
N VAL A 51 28.54 23.18 -15.29
CA VAL A 51 28.03 24.23 -14.39
C VAL A 51 26.89 25.01 -15.04
N THR A 52 26.98 25.30 -16.34
CA THR A 52 25.92 25.98 -17.08
C THR A 52 24.65 25.12 -17.18
N VAL A 53 24.80 23.83 -17.52
CA VAL A 53 23.67 22.90 -17.57
C VAL A 53 23.02 22.78 -16.19
N GLU A 54 23.81 22.60 -15.14
CA GLU A 54 23.30 22.51 -13.77
C GLU A 54 22.51 23.76 -13.36
N LYS A 55 22.99 24.96 -13.71
CA LYS A 55 22.25 26.22 -13.48
C LYS A 55 20.91 26.27 -14.23
N ILE A 56 20.90 25.86 -15.50
CA ILE A 56 19.68 25.86 -16.32
C ILE A 56 18.65 24.87 -15.75
N TYR A 57 19.07 23.66 -15.39
CA TYR A 57 18.20 22.66 -14.77
C TYR A 57 17.67 23.12 -13.41
N LEU A 58 18.51 23.71 -12.56
CA LEU A 58 18.08 24.24 -11.27
C LEU A 58 17.11 25.42 -11.42
N SER A 59 17.31 26.28 -12.41
CA SER A 59 16.39 27.36 -12.75
C SER A 59 15.05 26.81 -13.22
N ALA A 60 15.06 25.83 -14.12
CA ALA A 60 13.85 25.20 -14.64
C ALA A 60 13.05 24.47 -13.54
N ILE A 61 13.73 23.74 -12.66
CA ILE A 61 13.11 23.11 -11.49
C ILE A 61 12.49 24.18 -10.57
N SER A 62 13.19 25.28 -10.32
CA SER A 62 12.69 26.37 -9.48
C SER A 62 11.49 27.10 -10.09
N SER A 63 11.46 27.26 -11.42
CA SER A 63 10.36 27.89 -12.16
C SER A 63 9.15 26.96 -12.36
N ALA A 64 9.38 25.65 -12.46
CA ALA A 64 8.33 24.62 -12.54
C ALA A 64 7.58 24.44 -11.22
N HIS A 65 8.23 24.73 -10.09
CA HIS A 65 7.63 24.60 -8.77
C HIS A 65 6.81 25.84 -8.38
N SER A 66 5.61 25.96 -8.92
CA SER A 66 4.53 26.73 -8.30
C SER A 66 3.78 25.95 -7.20
N THR A 67 4.14 24.68 -6.97
CA THR A 67 3.50 23.83 -5.95
C THR A 67 4.53 23.03 -5.16
N GLY A 68 4.66 23.42 -3.89
CA GLY A 68 5.22 22.64 -2.80
C GLY A 68 6.74 22.52 -2.72
N SER A 69 7.25 22.65 -1.50
CA SER A 69 8.66 22.40 -1.19
C SER A 69 9.04 20.95 -1.50
N VAL A 70 10.34 20.64 -1.66
CA VAL A 70 10.85 19.25 -1.82
C VAL A 70 10.30 18.30 -0.75
N GLN A 71 10.04 18.82 0.45
CA GLN A 71 9.42 18.08 1.55
C GLN A 71 7.99 17.62 1.20
N GLU A 72 7.22 18.42 0.48
CA GLU A 72 5.85 18.13 0.08
C GLU A 72 5.81 17.06 -1.01
N ALA A 73 6.70 17.15 -2.00
CA ALA A 73 6.86 16.11 -3.02
C ALA A 73 7.29 14.75 -2.42
N LEU A 74 8.24 14.77 -1.47
CA LEU A 74 8.66 13.57 -0.75
C LEU A 74 7.51 12.98 0.09
N THR A 75 6.73 13.84 0.75
CA THR A 75 5.57 13.43 1.56
C THR A 75 4.51 12.77 0.69
N GLN A 76 4.13 13.39 -0.44
CA GLN A 76 3.16 12.83 -1.38
C GLN A 76 3.62 11.48 -1.95
N TYR A 77 4.90 11.36 -2.31
CA TYR A 77 5.44 10.08 -2.79
C TYR A 77 5.36 8.98 -1.73
N VAL A 78 5.77 9.28 -0.49
CA VAL A 78 5.69 8.32 0.62
C VAL A 78 4.24 7.94 0.94
N GLU A 79 3.33 8.90 0.94
CA GLU A 79 1.89 8.66 1.18
C GLU A 79 1.27 7.81 0.09
N SER A 80 1.63 8.04 -1.18
CA SER A 80 1.19 7.22 -2.32
C SER A 80 1.66 5.77 -2.16
N GLN A 81 2.95 5.56 -1.91
CA GLN A 81 3.52 4.23 -1.72
C GLN A 81 2.95 3.51 -0.49
N LEU A 82 2.68 4.24 0.59
CA LEU A 82 2.04 3.69 1.77
C LEU A 82 0.59 3.28 1.47
N SER A 83 -0.13 4.10 0.72
CA SER A 83 -1.53 3.84 0.35
C SER A 83 -1.66 2.60 -0.52
N GLU A 84 -0.78 2.41 -1.51
CA GLU A 84 -0.72 1.19 -2.33
C GLU A 84 -0.48 -0.05 -1.46
N ARG A 85 0.49 0.02 -0.55
CA ARG A 85 0.78 -1.10 0.37
C ARG A 85 -0.37 -1.43 1.31
N ILE A 86 -1.05 -0.41 1.83
CA ILE A 86 -2.24 -0.61 2.67
C ILE A 86 -3.35 -1.27 1.84
N TRP A 87 -3.56 -0.83 0.60
CA TRP A 87 -4.55 -1.39 -0.30
C TRP A 87 -4.28 -2.87 -0.61
N GLU A 88 -3.03 -3.23 -0.93
CA GLU A 88 -2.62 -4.61 -1.13
C GLU A 88 -2.84 -5.47 0.11
N ALA A 89 -2.46 -4.96 1.29
CA ALA A 89 -2.64 -5.68 2.55
C ALA A 89 -4.13 -5.92 2.86
N ILE A 90 -4.98 -4.91 2.68
CA ILE A 90 -6.43 -5.04 2.86
C ILE A 90 -7.00 -6.04 1.86
N SER A 91 -6.60 -5.95 0.59
CA SER A 91 -7.04 -6.86 -0.47
C SER A 91 -6.68 -8.30 -0.14
N GLN A 92 -5.45 -8.55 0.32
CA GLN A 92 -5.01 -9.88 0.72
C GLN A 92 -5.81 -10.44 1.90
N VAL A 93 -6.13 -9.61 2.90
CA VAL A 93 -6.97 -10.01 4.04
C VAL A 93 -8.37 -10.39 3.54
N LEU A 94 -8.97 -9.56 2.70
CA LEU A 94 -10.32 -9.79 2.16
C LEU A 94 -10.38 -11.06 1.31
N SER A 95 -9.43 -11.26 0.39
CA SER A 95 -9.36 -12.49 -0.41
C SER A 95 -9.27 -13.73 0.47
N ASN A 96 -8.41 -13.72 1.50
CA ASN A 96 -8.30 -14.86 2.43
C ASN A 96 -9.62 -15.15 3.19
N ILE A 97 -10.41 -14.13 3.50
CA ILE A 97 -11.70 -14.31 4.18
C ILE A 97 -12.74 -14.88 3.21
N VAL A 98 -12.87 -14.26 2.04
CA VAL A 98 -13.88 -14.61 1.03
C VAL A 98 -13.66 -16.02 0.48
N ASP A 99 -12.41 -16.38 0.17
CA ASP A 99 -12.06 -17.69 -0.40
C ASP A 99 -12.08 -18.83 0.64
N SER A 100 -12.26 -18.50 1.91
CA SER A 100 -12.23 -19.52 2.96
C SER A 100 -13.55 -20.32 3.03
N PRO A 101 -13.50 -21.62 3.39
CA PRO A 101 -14.71 -22.44 3.53
C PRO A 101 -15.72 -21.92 4.58
N ASN A 102 -15.27 -21.09 5.52
CA ASN A 102 -16.13 -20.45 6.51
C ASN A 102 -15.63 -19.01 6.75
N PRO A 103 -16.09 -18.04 5.94
CA PRO A 103 -15.62 -16.66 5.98
C PRO A 103 -15.78 -16.02 7.37
N ARG A 104 -16.88 -16.35 8.06
CA ARG A 104 -17.16 -15.82 9.39
C ARG A 104 -16.17 -16.32 10.44
N ARG A 105 -15.75 -17.59 10.37
CA ARG A 105 -14.71 -18.16 11.24
C ARG A 105 -13.34 -17.57 10.93
N THR A 106 -13.02 -17.40 9.65
CA THR A 106 -11.74 -16.84 9.21
C THR A 106 -11.61 -15.37 9.63
N ALA A 107 -12.66 -14.56 9.47
CA ALA A 107 -12.70 -13.19 9.97
C ALA A 107 -12.50 -13.11 11.49
N ASP A 108 -13.09 -14.04 12.26
CA ASP A 108 -12.86 -14.12 13.71
C ASP A 108 -11.42 -14.48 14.07
N LEU A 109 -10.76 -15.34 13.28
CA LEU A 109 -9.34 -15.65 13.44
C LEU A 109 -8.45 -14.44 13.13
N PHE A 110 -8.74 -13.66 12.08
CA PHE A 110 -8.07 -12.38 11.81
C PHE A 110 -8.24 -11.39 12.96
N ALA A 111 -9.45 -11.29 13.51
CA ALA A 111 -9.73 -10.45 14.66
C ALA A 111 -9.03 -10.94 15.94
N CYS A 112 -8.73 -12.24 16.06
CA CYS A 112 -7.85 -12.77 17.11
C CYS A 112 -6.37 -12.42 16.86
N ALA A 113 -5.88 -12.57 15.63
CA ALA A 113 -4.49 -12.28 15.26
C ALA A 113 -4.13 -10.81 15.51
N THR A 114 -5.03 -9.89 15.17
CA THR A 114 -4.87 -8.44 15.40
C THR A 114 -5.14 -8.01 16.85
N GLY A 115 -5.59 -8.93 17.71
CA GLY A 115 -5.93 -8.65 19.11
C GLY A 115 -7.27 -7.95 19.32
N LEU A 116 -8.08 -7.72 18.29
CA LEU A 116 -9.41 -7.13 18.39
C LEU A 116 -10.35 -7.96 19.29
N ARG A 117 -10.37 -9.28 19.10
CA ARG A 117 -11.19 -10.20 19.93
C ARG A 117 -10.71 -10.26 21.38
N LEU A 118 -9.41 -10.09 21.62
CA LEU A 118 -8.86 -10.03 22.97
C LEU A 118 -9.36 -8.79 23.72
N ARG A 119 -9.43 -7.63 23.06
CA ARG A 119 -10.01 -6.40 23.66
C ARG A 119 -11.50 -6.55 24.01
N GLN A 120 -12.19 -7.45 23.32
CA GLN A 120 -13.60 -7.78 23.58
C GLN A 120 -13.79 -8.87 24.63
N GLY A 121 -12.70 -9.39 25.22
CA GLY A 121 -12.76 -10.49 26.19
C GLY A 121 -13.11 -11.85 25.58
N ILE A 122 -13.12 -11.97 24.24
CA ILE A 122 -13.46 -13.22 23.55
C ILE A 122 -12.21 -14.07 23.39
N THR A 123 -12.23 -15.29 23.92
CA THR A 123 -11.10 -16.21 23.85
C THR A 123 -11.23 -17.19 22.68
N LEU A 124 -10.11 -17.81 22.29
CA LEU A 124 -10.11 -18.94 21.36
C LEU A 124 -11.02 -20.10 21.80
N THR A 125 -11.20 -20.27 23.12
CA THR A 125 -12.08 -21.30 23.67
C THR A 125 -13.56 -20.98 23.40
N ASP A 126 -13.93 -19.70 23.44
CA ASP A 126 -15.29 -19.27 23.16
C ASP A 126 -15.61 -19.38 21.67
N LEU A 127 -14.64 -19.05 20.81
CA LEU A 127 -14.74 -19.28 19.38
C LEU A 127 -14.81 -20.78 19.04
N ALA A 128 -14.04 -21.63 19.72
CA ALA A 128 -14.10 -23.07 19.56
C ALA A 128 -15.51 -23.62 19.79
N LYS A 129 -16.16 -23.18 20.90
CA LYS A 129 -17.55 -23.53 21.20
C LYS A 129 -18.51 -22.99 20.14
N LYS A 130 -18.37 -21.72 19.74
CA LYS A 130 -19.22 -21.05 18.75
C LYS A 130 -19.22 -21.78 17.39
N TYR A 131 -18.08 -22.30 16.97
CA TYR A 131 -17.91 -22.93 15.65
C TYR A 131 -17.91 -24.46 15.70
N GLY A 132 -18.13 -25.08 16.86
CA GLY A 132 -18.15 -26.53 17.01
C GLY A 132 -16.83 -27.23 16.65
N VAL A 133 -15.70 -26.55 16.82
CA VAL A 133 -14.35 -27.05 16.49
C VAL A 133 -13.47 -27.11 17.71
N SER A 134 -12.46 -28.00 17.70
CA SER A 134 -11.51 -28.08 18.80
C SER A 134 -10.66 -26.79 18.88
N LYS A 135 -10.33 -26.38 20.11
CA LYS A 135 -9.43 -25.25 20.34
C LYS A 135 -8.08 -25.43 19.62
N GLN A 136 -7.59 -26.67 19.54
CA GLN A 136 -6.33 -27.01 18.87
C GLN A 136 -6.41 -26.79 17.35
N ALA A 137 -7.55 -27.10 16.73
CA ALA A 137 -7.77 -26.84 15.31
C ALA A 137 -7.75 -25.32 15.02
N LEU A 138 -8.42 -24.52 15.85
CA LEU A 138 -8.37 -23.06 15.75
C LEU A 138 -6.98 -22.49 16.01
N ASP A 139 -6.25 -23.00 17.02
CA ASP A 139 -4.87 -22.56 17.28
C ASP A 139 -3.95 -22.85 16.08
N LYS A 140 -4.08 -24.03 15.46
CA LYS A 140 -3.35 -24.38 14.24
C LYS A 140 -3.68 -23.43 13.09
N GLN A 141 -4.95 -23.14 12.85
CA GLN A 141 -5.37 -22.21 11.81
C GLN A 141 -4.85 -20.79 12.08
N LEU A 142 -4.86 -20.36 13.34
CA LEU A 142 -4.32 -19.06 13.74
C LEU A 142 -2.81 -18.96 13.50
N VAL A 143 -2.04 -20.01 13.80
CA VAL A 143 -0.60 -20.06 13.50
C VAL A 143 -0.36 -19.95 12.00
N GLN A 144 -1.05 -20.76 11.20
CA GLN A 144 -0.90 -20.75 9.75
C GLN A 144 -1.23 -19.38 9.15
N LEU A 145 -2.24 -18.70 9.70
CA LEU A 145 -2.64 -17.36 9.29
C LEU A 145 -1.57 -16.32 9.65
N CYS A 146 -1.01 -16.37 10.87
CA CYS A 146 0.08 -15.49 11.28
C CYS A 146 1.34 -15.70 10.42
N GLU A 147 1.70 -16.95 10.14
CA GLU A 147 2.85 -17.29 9.27
C GLU A 147 2.64 -16.80 7.83
N LYS A 148 1.43 -16.94 7.28
CA LYS A 148 1.12 -16.50 5.90
C LYS A 148 1.21 -14.98 5.72
N LEU A 149 0.94 -14.22 6.77
CA LEU A 149 0.88 -12.75 6.75
C LEU A 149 2.09 -12.08 7.39
N ASP A 150 3.10 -12.87 7.75
CA ASP A 150 4.28 -12.44 8.49
C ASP A 150 3.94 -11.61 9.75
N LEU A 151 2.83 -11.95 10.40
CA LEU A 151 2.36 -11.28 11.60
C LEU A 151 3.03 -11.91 12.83
N PRO A 152 3.48 -11.11 13.80
CA PRO A 152 3.98 -11.65 15.06
C PRO A 152 2.85 -12.45 15.74
N PRO A 153 3.18 -13.62 16.34
CA PRO A 153 2.17 -14.42 17.01
C PRO A 153 1.49 -13.58 18.11
N PRO A 154 0.14 -13.57 18.19
CA PRO A 154 -0.58 -12.76 19.17
C PRO A 154 -0.10 -13.08 20.59
N ARG A 155 -0.02 -12.09 21.49
CA ARG A 155 0.56 -12.21 22.85
C ARG A 155 -0.01 -13.36 23.71
N LEU A 156 -1.17 -13.90 23.35
CA LEU A 156 -1.81 -15.05 24.00
C LEU A 156 -1.23 -16.41 23.57
N MET A 157 -0.44 -16.45 22.50
CA MET A 157 0.25 -17.65 22.05
C MET A 157 1.53 -17.83 22.84
N LYS A 158 1.69 -19.06 23.34
CA LYS A 158 2.98 -19.59 23.78
C LYS A 158 4.01 -19.43 22.65
N SER A 159 5.19 -18.88 22.96
CA SER A 159 6.28 -18.67 21.99
C SER A 159 6.61 -19.96 21.23
N GLN A 160 7.09 -19.86 19.99
CA GLN A 160 7.51 -21.03 19.20
C GLN A 160 8.50 -21.94 19.95
N LEU A 161 9.38 -21.35 20.77
CA LEU A 161 10.29 -22.07 21.68
C LEU A 161 9.55 -22.91 22.75
N SER A 162 8.50 -22.35 23.36
CA SER A 162 7.71 -23.10 24.35
C SER A 162 6.85 -24.20 23.71
N ARG A 163 6.40 -24.01 22.46
CA ARG A 163 5.66 -25.02 21.69
C ARG A 163 6.54 -26.19 21.27
N SER A 164 7.75 -25.93 20.77
CA SER A 164 8.73 -26.98 20.41
C SER A 164 9.16 -27.79 21.63
N SER A 165 9.37 -27.14 22.78
CA SER A 165 9.66 -27.81 24.06
C SER A 165 8.52 -28.73 24.50
N TYR A 166 7.25 -28.31 24.35
CA TYR A 166 6.09 -29.15 24.70
C TYR A 166 5.93 -30.34 23.74
N ARG A 167 6.23 -30.15 22.45
CA ARG A 167 6.21 -31.21 21.44
C ARG A 167 7.24 -32.30 21.76
N LEU A 168 8.46 -31.89 22.12
CA LEU A 168 9.53 -32.80 22.54
C LEU A 168 9.19 -33.55 23.84
N ALA A 169 8.57 -32.88 24.81
CA ALA A 169 8.16 -33.48 26.07
C ALA A 169 7.05 -34.55 25.91
N ASN A 170 6.07 -34.31 25.02
CA ASN A 170 4.99 -35.27 24.80
C ASN A 170 5.40 -36.46 23.93
N HIS A 171 6.33 -36.30 22.97
CA HIS A 171 6.87 -37.44 22.21
C HIS A 171 7.64 -38.44 23.08
N ARG A 172 8.26 -38.00 24.18
CA ARG A 172 8.94 -38.90 25.14
C ARG A 172 7.99 -39.84 25.88
N LYS A 173 6.73 -39.45 26.11
CA LYS A 173 5.77 -40.27 26.85
C LYS A 173 5.17 -41.41 26.02
N ILE A 174 5.19 -41.32 24.69
CA ILE A 174 4.57 -42.31 23.81
C ILE A 174 5.45 -43.56 23.62
N LYS A 175 6.75 -43.50 23.94
CA LYS A 175 7.68 -44.64 23.81
C LYS A 175 7.85 -45.53 25.05
N ASN A 176 7.16 -45.22 26.16
CA ASN A 176 7.22 -45.99 27.40
C ASN A 176 5.85 -46.58 27.77
N ASN A 177 5.23 -47.30 26.83
CA ASN A 177 4.10 -48.19 27.13
C ASN A 177 4.15 -49.40 26.19
#